data_AF-A0A7S1AWZ6-F1
#
_entry.id   AF-A0A7S1AWZ6-F1
#
_cell.length_a   1.000
_cell.length_b   1.000
_cell.length_c   1.000
_cell.angle_alpha   90.00
_cell.angle_beta   90.00
_cell.angle_gamma   90.00
#
_symmetry.space_group_name_H-M   'P 1'
#
loop_
_entity.id
_entity.type
_entity.pdbx_description
1 polymer ?
#
loop_
_entity_poly.entity_id
_entity_poly.type
_entity_poly.pdbx_seq_one_letter_code
_entity_poly.pdbx_strand_id
1 'polypeptide(L)'
;MVGKSRVLVIGGQFSGNFSARELKKRFHVTVVDAKEFFEYTPGVLRAYVKPAHLDALTFNLQPVLERRMGVKFIWGEVKSLDGKEKTATIKPIFFDRLDTVSFDYCLICSGCNFGPFHSHGE
;
A
#
# COMPACT_ATOMS: atom_id res chain seq x y z
N MET A 1 -3.68 -26.44 -15.06
CA MET A 1 -2.85 -25.64 -14.14
C MET A 1 -3.73 -24.53 -13.59
N VAL A 2 -4.11 -24.57 -12.32
CA VAL A 2 -4.83 -23.45 -11.69
C VAL A 2 -3.80 -22.35 -11.45
N GLY A 3 -3.97 -21.19 -12.09
CA GLY A 3 -3.07 -20.05 -11.92
C GLY A 3 -3.04 -19.56 -10.47
N LYS A 4 -1.98 -18.85 -10.06
CA LYS A 4 -1.94 -18.25 -8.71
C LYS A 4 -3.06 -17.23 -8.57
N SER A 5 -3.84 -17.30 -7.51
CA SER A 5 -4.87 -16.29 -7.22
C SER A 5 -4.25 -14.91 -6.98
N ARG A 6 -5.02 -13.87 -7.26
CA ARG A 6 -4.61 -12.46 -7.18
C ARG A 6 -4.99 -11.89 -5.82
N VAL A 7 -4.04 -11.24 -5.18
CA VAL A 7 -4.25 -10.54 -3.92
C VAL A 7 -3.97 -9.06 -4.13
N LEU A 8 -4.97 -8.23 -3.83
CA LEU A 8 -4.80 -6.80 -3.68
C LEU A 8 -4.49 -6.48 -2.22
N VAL A 9 -3.43 -5.71 -1.97
CA VAL A 9 -3.09 -5.17 -0.67
C VAL A 9 -3.20 -3.65 -0.74
N ILE A 10 -4.06 -3.06 0.09
CA ILE A 10 -4.28 -1.60 0.16
C ILE A 10 -3.48 -1.05 1.34
N GLY A 11 -2.53 -0.17 1.07
CA GLY A 11 -1.55 0.33 2.03
C GLY A 11 -0.28 -0.52 2.01
N GLY A 12 0.87 0.14 1.88
CA GLY A 12 2.23 -0.41 1.77
C GLY A 12 3.11 -0.10 2.97
N GLN A 13 2.52 0.33 4.09
CA GLN A 13 3.22 0.55 5.37
C GLN A 13 3.46 -0.81 6.09
N PHE A 14 3.42 -0.85 7.42
CA PHE A 14 3.77 -2.06 8.21
C PHE A 14 3.07 -3.34 7.75
N SER A 15 1.76 -3.46 7.99
CA SER A 15 1.02 -4.70 7.73
C SER A 15 0.97 -5.03 6.23
N GLY A 16 0.86 -4.04 5.37
CA GLY A 16 0.79 -4.22 3.93
C GLY A 16 2.08 -4.77 3.33
N ASN A 17 3.22 -4.17 3.70
CA ASN A 17 4.53 -4.60 3.23
C ASN A 17 4.86 -6.01 3.76
N PHE A 18 4.61 -6.26 5.06
CA PHE A 18 4.76 -7.58 5.66
C PHE A 18 3.90 -8.64 4.95
N SER A 19 2.61 -8.36 4.74
CA SER A 19 1.69 -9.29 4.10
C SER A 19 2.09 -9.58 2.65
N ALA A 20 2.51 -8.55 1.90
CA ALA A 20 2.99 -8.72 0.54
C ALA A 20 4.21 -9.64 0.47
N ARG A 21 5.14 -9.52 1.42
CA ARG A 21 6.34 -10.36 1.50
C ARG A 21 6.02 -11.83 1.75
N GLU A 22 5.05 -12.11 2.62
CA GLU A 22 4.67 -13.49 2.93
C GLU A 22 3.81 -14.11 1.82
N LEU A 23 2.86 -13.35 1.26
CA LEU A 23 1.88 -13.85 0.29
C LEU A 23 2.47 -14.09 -1.12
N LYS A 24 3.52 -13.37 -1.52
CA LYS A 24 4.11 -13.47 -2.87
C LYS A 24 4.49 -14.89 -3.31
N LYS A 25 4.79 -15.78 -2.35
CA LYS A 25 5.16 -17.17 -2.65
C LYS A 25 4.00 -17.93 -3.30
N ARG A 26 2.76 -17.65 -2.86
CA ARG A 26 1.55 -18.38 -3.23
C ARG A 26 0.60 -17.59 -4.14
N PHE A 27 0.68 -16.26 -4.13
CA PHE A 27 -0.28 -15.38 -4.81
C PHE A 27 0.41 -14.39 -5.77
N HIS A 28 -0.34 -13.90 -6.75
CA HIS A 28 0.01 -12.69 -7.50
C HIS A 28 -0.39 -11.46 -6.68
N VAL A 29 0.57 -10.87 -5.99
CA VAL A 29 0.34 -9.74 -5.09
C VAL A 29 0.48 -8.41 -5.85
N THR A 30 -0.49 -7.53 -5.68
CA THR A 30 -0.41 -6.12 -6.06
C THR A 30 -0.61 -5.26 -4.81
N VAL A 31 0.34 -4.39 -4.52
CA VAL A 31 0.24 -3.40 -3.43
C VAL A 31 -0.12 -2.05 -4.04
N VAL A 32 -1.13 -1.38 -3.47
CA VAL A 32 -1.52 -0.02 -3.82
C VAL A 32 -1.35 0.86 -2.59
N ASP A 33 -0.54 1.92 -2.66
CA ASP A 33 -0.40 2.91 -1.59
C ASP A 33 -0.34 4.32 -2.21
N ALA A 34 -0.95 5.30 -1.56
CA ALA A 34 -0.91 6.70 -1.97
C ALA A 34 0.44 7.37 -1.61
N LYS A 35 1.19 6.81 -0.66
CA LYS A 35 2.54 7.24 -0.28
C LYS A 35 3.59 6.56 -1.17
N GLU A 36 4.62 7.28 -1.60
CA GLU A 36 5.73 6.69 -2.38
C GLU A 36 6.74 5.93 -1.51
N PHE A 37 6.72 6.18 -0.20
CA PHE A 37 7.69 5.68 0.76
C PHE A 37 7.04 5.00 1.96
N PHE A 38 7.78 4.04 2.53
CA PHE A 38 7.51 3.49 3.84
C PHE A 38 8.02 4.46 4.90
N GLU A 39 7.29 4.59 6.00
CA GLU A 39 7.74 5.34 7.17
C GLU A 39 7.67 4.48 8.43
N TYR A 40 8.79 4.39 9.15
CA TYR A 40 8.80 3.83 10.49
C TYR A 40 8.19 4.85 11.47
N THR A 41 6.86 4.90 11.51
CA THR A 41 6.08 5.87 12.30
C THR A 41 6.48 5.93 13.79
N PRO A 42 6.88 4.85 14.49
CA PRO A 42 7.32 4.96 15.89
C PRO A 42 8.55 5.85 16.08
N GLY A 43 9.40 5.97 15.05
CA GLY A 43 10.61 6.79 15.09
C GLY A 43 10.40 8.25 14.67
N VAL A 44 9.23 8.63 14.16
CA VAL A 44 9.02 9.94 13.51
C VAL A 44 9.28 11.12 14.47
N LEU A 45 8.96 10.97 15.76
CA LEU A 45 9.22 12.00 16.78
C LEU A 45 10.72 12.32 16.91
N ARG A 46 11.61 11.37 16.60
CA ARG A 46 13.05 11.61 16.57
C ARG A 46 13.46 12.54 15.43
N ALA A 47 12.75 12.48 14.30
CA ALA A 47 13.01 13.37 13.17
C ALA A 47 12.67 14.83 13.49
N TYR A 48 11.70 15.11 14.38
CA TYR A 48 11.39 16.47 14.82
C TYR A 48 12.55 17.13 15.57
N VAL A 49 13.29 16.37 16.40
CA VAL A 49 14.44 16.90 17.16
C VAL A 49 15.76 16.76 16.40
N LYS A 50 15.84 15.85 15.42
CA LYS A 50 17.00 15.62 14.57
C LYS A 50 16.54 15.27 13.14
N PRO A 51 16.28 16.27 12.28
CA PRO A 51 15.69 16.06 10.95
C PRO A 51 16.48 15.09 10.06
N ALA A 52 17.82 15.13 10.15
CA ALA A 52 18.70 14.20 9.43
C ALA A 52 18.49 12.72 9.81
N HIS A 53 17.71 12.41 10.84
CA HIS A 53 17.36 11.03 11.17
C HIS A 53 16.23 10.46 10.30
N LEU A 54 15.52 11.28 9.52
CA LEU A 54 14.43 10.83 8.65
C LEU A 54 14.89 9.77 7.65
N ASP A 55 16.10 9.90 7.11
CA ASP A 55 16.68 8.96 6.14
C ASP A 55 16.84 7.54 6.71
N ALA A 56 16.97 7.40 8.04
CA ALA A 56 17.04 6.10 8.71
C ALA A 56 15.64 5.49 8.97
N LEU A 57 14.58 6.28 8.80
CA LEU A 57 13.20 5.89 9.11
C LEU A 57 12.38 5.59 7.86
N THR A 58 12.86 5.98 6.67
CA THR A 58 12.09 5.88 5.43
C THR A 58 12.84 5.10 4.35
N PHE A 59 12.07 4.55 3.41
CA PHE A 59 12.60 4.03 2.15
C PHE A 59 11.52 4.07 1.06
N ASN A 60 11.93 4.23 -0.19
CA ASN A 60 11.00 4.21 -1.32
C ASN A 60 10.38 2.82 -1.49
N LEU A 61 9.05 2.75 -1.60
CA LEU A 61 8.31 1.49 -1.69
C LEU A 61 8.61 0.76 -2.99
N GLN A 62 8.61 1.45 -4.12
CA GLN A 62 8.72 0.83 -5.43
C GLN A 62 9.99 -0.03 -5.58
N PRO A 63 11.22 0.44 -5.28
CA PRO A 63 12.41 -0.39 -5.38
C PRO A 63 12.37 -1.62 -4.45
N VAL A 64 11.76 -1.50 -3.27
CA VAL A 64 11.67 -2.62 -2.31
C VAL A 64 10.64 -3.65 -2.74
N LEU A 65 9.42 -3.21 -3.07
CA LEU A 65 8.32 -4.08 -3.47
C LEU A 65 8.59 -4.74 -4.82
N GLU A 66 8.99 -3.98 -5.84
CA GLU A 66 9.15 -4.51 -7.20
C GLU A 66 10.49 -5.24 -7.37
N ARG A 67 11.61 -4.59 -7.02
CA ARG A 67 12.94 -5.13 -7.35
C ARG A 67 13.44 -6.13 -6.32
N ARG A 68 13.27 -5.87 -5.01
CA ARG A 68 13.73 -6.82 -3.98
C ARG A 68 12.71 -7.91 -3.68
N MET A 69 11.43 -7.57 -3.62
CA MET A 69 10.38 -8.52 -3.26
C MET A 69 9.78 -9.23 -4.48
N GLY A 70 9.74 -8.61 -5.67
CA GLY A 70 9.08 -9.20 -6.84
C GLY A 70 7.56 -9.12 -6.77
N VAL A 71 7.03 -8.06 -6.15
CA VAL A 71 5.61 -7.75 -5.99
C VAL A 71 5.27 -6.52 -6.80
N LYS A 72 4.12 -6.51 -7.49
CA LYS A 72 3.67 -5.33 -8.25
C LYS A 72 3.33 -4.21 -7.27
N PHE A 73 3.83 -3.01 -7.53
CA PHE A 73 3.46 -1.81 -6.79
C PHE A 73 2.74 -0.83 -7.69
N ILE A 74 1.68 -0.22 -7.18
CA ILE A 74 0.98 0.88 -7.82
C ILE A 74 0.98 2.04 -6.84
N TRP A 75 1.66 3.12 -7.23
CA TRP A 75 1.60 4.36 -6.49
C TRP A 75 0.30 5.10 -6.86
N GLY A 76 -0.68 5.03 -5.97
CA GLY A 76 -2.03 5.52 -6.21
C GLY A 76 -2.96 5.28 -5.04
N GLU A 77 -4.13 5.89 -5.10
CA GLU A 77 -5.13 5.79 -4.05
C GLU A 77 -6.28 4.86 -4.51
N VAL A 78 -6.69 3.93 -3.65
CA VAL A 78 -7.90 3.14 -3.90
C VAL A 78 -9.12 3.98 -3.55
N LYS A 79 -9.99 4.23 -4.53
CA LYS A 79 -11.19 5.07 -4.38
C LYS A 79 -12.44 4.27 -4.03
N SER A 80 -12.55 3.05 -4.55
CA SER A 80 -13.70 2.17 -4.25
C SER A 80 -13.34 0.70 -4.40
N LEU A 81 -14.09 -0.16 -3.70
CA LEU A 81 -14.02 -1.61 -3.80
C LEU A 81 -15.41 -2.15 -4.17
N ASP A 82 -15.44 -3.02 -5.17
CA ASP A 82 -16.61 -3.83 -5.51
C ASP A 82 -16.32 -5.29 -5.11
N GLY A 83 -17.02 -5.78 -4.09
CA GLY A 83 -16.87 -7.15 -3.62
C GLY A 83 -17.55 -8.20 -4.49
N LYS A 84 -18.54 -7.82 -5.31
CA LYS A 84 -19.25 -8.74 -6.22
C LYS A 84 -18.41 -9.00 -7.46
N GLU A 85 -17.94 -7.93 -8.09
CA GLU A 85 -17.06 -7.99 -9.27
C GLU A 85 -15.60 -8.27 -8.91
N LYS A 86 -15.26 -8.15 -7.62
CA LYS A 86 -13.89 -8.29 -7.07
C LYS A 86 -12.91 -7.37 -7.78
N THR A 87 -13.29 -6.10 -7.88
CA THR A 87 -12.49 -5.05 -8.52
C THR A 87 -12.31 -3.85 -7.61
N ALA A 88 -11.16 -3.20 -7.71
CA ALA A 88 -10.85 -1.95 -7.04
C ALA A 88 -10.67 -0.85 -8.08
N THR A 89 -11.29 0.30 -7.86
CA THR A 89 -11.03 1.51 -8.63
C THR A 89 -9.87 2.25 -7.99
N ILE A 90 -8.81 2.53 -8.74
CA ILE A 90 -7.61 3.21 -8.29
C ILE A 90 -7.42 4.52 -9.05
N LYS A 91 -6.90 5.54 -8.36
CA LYS A 91 -6.39 6.77 -8.97
C LYS A 91 -4.86 6.78 -8.82
N PRO A 92 -4.10 6.41 -9.86
CA PRO A 92 -2.65 6.56 -9.85
C PRO A 92 -2.24 8.02 -9.61
N ILE A 93 -1.13 8.25 -8.91
CA ILE A 93 -0.70 9.63 -8.56
C ILE A 93 -0.37 10.48 -9.80
N PHE A 94 0.21 9.89 -10.85
CA PHE A 94 0.68 10.62 -12.03
C PHE A 94 -0.31 10.71 -13.19
N PHE A 95 -1.46 10.03 -13.10
CA PHE A 95 -2.43 9.99 -14.19
C PHE A 95 -3.77 10.53 -13.73
N ASP A 96 -4.37 11.42 -14.53
CA ASP A 96 -5.70 11.96 -14.24
C ASP A 96 -6.82 11.05 -14.78
N ARG A 97 -6.65 9.74 -14.61
CA ARG A 97 -7.65 8.74 -14.98
C ARG A 97 -7.77 7.71 -13.88
N LEU A 98 -8.97 7.18 -13.74
CA LEU A 98 -9.20 6.01 -12.91
C LEU A 98 -8.76 4.76 -13.67
N ASP A 99 -8.17 3.82 -12.95
CA ASP A 99 -7.81 2.50 -13.44
C ASP A 99 -8.47 1.44 -12.56
N THR A 100 -8.60 0.22 -13.07
CA THR A 100 -9.32 -0.86 -12.39
C THR A 100 -8.39 -2.04 -12.15
N VAL A 101 -8.31 -2.47 -10.90
CA VAL A 101 -7.53 -3.63 -10.48
C VAL A 101 -8.47 -4.73 -10.01
N SER A 102 -8.52 -5.82 -10.75
CA SER A 102 -9.23 -7.03 -10.37
C SER A 102 -8.42 -7.87 -9.37
N PHE A 103 -9.09 -8.48 -8.39
CA PHE A 103 -8.49 -9.31 -7.36
C PHE A 103 -9.36 -10.54 -7.06
N ASP A 104 -8.81 -11.53 -6.36
CA ASP A 104 -9.58 -12.65 -5.81
C ASP A 104 -9.75 -12.51 -4.30
N TYR A 105 -8.74 -11.91 -3.65
CA TYR A 105 -8.73 -11.52 -2.24
C TYR A 105 -8.23 -10.08 -2.09
N CYS A 106 -8.75 -9.36 -1.10
CA CYS A 106 -8.34 -8.00 -0.77
C CYS A 106 -7.94 -7.91 0.71
N LEU A 107 -6.74 -7.40 0.99
CA LEU A 107 -6.27 -7.06 2.34
C LEU A 107 -6.27 -5.54 2.48
N ILE A 108 -7.04 -5.04 3.45
CA ILE A 108 -7.12 -3.61 3.76
C ILE A 108 -6.13 -3.32 4.89
N CYS A 109 -5.05 -2.60 4.58
CA CYS A 109 -3.97 -2.19 5.47
C CYS A 109 -3.75 -0.67 5.43
N SER A 110 -4.82 0.09 5.19
CA SER A 110 -4.80 1.55 4.94
C SER A 110 -4.54 2.41 6.18
N GLY A 111 -4.43 1.81 7.37
CA GLY A 111 -4.32 2.56 8.63
C GLY A 111 -5.60 3.32 8.96
N CYS A 112 -5.45 4.43 9.67
CA CYS A 112 -6.54 5.33 10.05
C CYS A 112 -6.30 6.74 9.50
N ASN A 113 -7.37 7.51 9.35
CA ASN A 113 -7.26 8.94 9.11
C ASN A 113 -7.01 9.65 10.45
N PHE A 114 -6.22 10.72 10.42
CA PHE A 114 -5.99 11.61 11.55
C PHE A 114 -6.57 12.99 11.19
N GLY A 115 -7.89 13.06 11.00
CA GLY A 115 -8.58 14.33 11.22
C GLY A 115 -8.64 14.59 12.73
N PRO A 116 -8.79 15.82 13.20
CA PRO A 116 -9.31 16.08 14.56
C PRO A 116 -10.82 16.38 14.55
N PHE A 117 -11.43 16.38 13.37
CA PHE A 117 -12.75 16.95 13.09
C PHE A 117 -13.58 16.10 12.10
N HIS A 118 -13.19 14.86 11.82
CA HIS A 118 -13.86 13.99 10.87
C HIS A 118 -14.49 12.79 11.58
N SER A 119 -15.73 12.46 11.20
CA SER A 119 -16.54 11.41 11.87
C SER A 119 -15.93 10.00 11.94
N HIS A 120 -14.79 9.75 11.28
CA HIS A 120 -14.20 8.43 11.12
C HIS A 120 -12.69 8.36 11.45
N GLY A 121 -12.18 9.27 12.29
CA GLY A 121 -10.87 9.16 12.93
C GLY A 121 -10.14 10.51 12.97
N GLU A 122 -9.77 10.95 14.18
CA GLU A 122 -10.51 12.01 14.90
C GLU A 122 -11.31 13.07 14.11
#